data_AF-A0A257H915-F1
#
_entry.id   AF-A0A257H915-F1
#
_cell.length_a   1.000
_cell.length_b   1.000
_cell.length_c   1.000
_cell.angle_alpha   90.00
_cell.angle_beta   90.00
_cell.angle_gamma   90.00
#
_symmetry.space_group_name_H-M   'P 1'
#
loop_
_entity.id
_entity.type
_entity.pdbx_description
1 polymer ?
#
loop_
_entity_poly.entity_id
_entity_poly.type
_entity_poly.pdbx_seq_one_letter_code
_entity_poly.pdbx_strand_id
1 'polypeptide(L)'
;MVTSRLGKTRFRVAGTAEFNGYNRDIRAARISPLIAWCRAHFPGMSTRQCVPWAGLRPMMPDMLPRVARGKNPRVLYNTGHGHLGWTLSAVTADAVAALATACSNAA
;
A
#
# COMPACT_ATOMS: atom_id res chain seq x y z
N MET A 1 11.64 -2.24 7.49
CA MET A 1 11.59 -0.80 7.18
C MET A 1 11.98 -0.59 5.72
N VAL A 2 11.31 0.33 5.05
CA VAL A 2 11.43 0.56 3.60
C VAL A 2 11.83 2.01 3.38
N THR A 3 12.84 2.22 2.54
CA THR A 3 13.22 3.54 2.07
C THR A 3 13.20 3.62 0.56
N SER A 4 12.87 4.79 0.03
CA SER A 4 12.85 5.02 -1.41
C SER A 4 13.20 6.46 -1.70
N ARG A 5 14.11 6.67 -2.64
CA ARG A 5 14.38 7.99 -3.21
C ARG A 5 13.35 8.29 -4.29
N LEU A 6 12.66 9.43 -4.18
CA LEU A 6 11.63 9.85 -5.13
C LEU A 6 12.10 11.12 -5.85
N GLY A 7 12.74 10.96 -7.01
CA GLY A 7 13.37 12.06 -7.73
C GLY A 7 14.61 12.60 -7.00
N LYS A 8 14.97 13.86 -7.27
CA LYS A 8 16.22 14.45 -6.74
C LYS A 8 16.10 14.98 -5.30
N THR A 9 14.91 15.38 -4.88
CA THR A 9 14.70 16.19 -3.67
C THR A 9 13.88 15.49 -2.58
N ARG A 10 13.32 14.30 -2.85
CA ARG A 10 12.46 13.62 -1.89
C ARG A 10 13.03 12.26 -1.48
N PHE A 11 12.99 12.03 -0.18
CA PHE A 11 13.30 10.75 0.42
C PHE A 11 12.09 10.27 1.21
N ARG A 12 11.67 9.03 0.98
CA ARG A 12 10.56 8.39 1.66
C ARG A 12 11.12 7.34 2.61
N VAL A 13 10.65 7.37 3.86
CA VAL A 13 10.88 6.33 4.86
C VAL A 13 9.53 5.83 5.37
N ALA A 14 9.40 4.52 5.52
CA ALA A 14 8.26 3.88 6.16
C ALA A 14 8.73 2.70 7.01
N GLY A 15 8.07 2.47 8.14
CA GLY A 15 8.45 1.38 9.03
C GLY A 15 7.38 0.93 10.01
N THR A 16 6.20 1.56 10.01
CA THR A 16 5.13 1.29 10.94
C THR A 16 3.94 0.62 10.25
N ALA A 17 3.33 -0.34 10.95
CA ALA A 17 2.11 -1.03 10.57
C ALA A 17 1.37 -1.40 11.86
N GLU A 18 0.08 -1.08 11.94
CA GLU A 18 -0.71 -1.29 13.16
C GLU A 18 -2.14 -1.72 12.81
N PHE A 19 -2.74 -2.51 13.70
CA PHE A 19 -4.17 -2.77 13.72
C PHE A 19 -4.85 -1.72 14.61
N ASN A 20 -5.33 -0.63 14.01
CA ASN A 20 -5.95 0.49 14.74
C ASN A 20 -7.26 0.95 14.08
N GLY A 21 -8.00 0.02 13.46
CA GLY A 21 -9.21 0.31 12.70
C GLY A 21 -8.97 1.33 11.60
N TYR A 22 -9.83 2.36 11.52
CA TYR A 22 -9.77 3.44 10.54
C TYR A 22 -9.02 4.69 11.04
N ASN A 23 -8.34 4.61 12.18
CA ASN A 23 -7.61 5.74 12.75
C ASN A 23 -6.44 6.15 11.84
N ARG A 24 -6.30 7.46 11.62
CA ARG A 24 -5.24 8.07 10.78
C ARG A 24 -4.37 9.07 11.57
N ASP A 25 -4.45 9.03 12.90
CA ASP A 25 -3.75 9.93 13.80
C ASP A 25 -2.24 9.67 13.77
N ILE A 26 -1.51 10.74 13.49
CA ILE A 26 -0.06 10.73 13.41
C ILE A 26 0.49 11.09 14.79
N ARG A 27 0.95 10.07 15.52
CA ARG A 27 1.59 10.25 16.83
C ARG A 27 3.08 10.51 16.64
N ALA A 28 3.60 11.60 17.21
CA ALA A 28 5.02 11.95 17.15
C ALA A 28 5.95 10.80 17.60
N ALA A 29 5.54 10.05 18.64
CA ALA A 29 6.25 8.87 19.13
C ALA A 29 6.48 7.78 18.06
N ARG A 30 5.63 7.69 17.03
CA ARG A 30 5.81 6.76 15.89
C ARG A 30 6.77 7.30 14.83
N ILE A 31 6.92 8.63 14.75
CA ILE A 31 7.73 9.31 13.73
C ILE A 31 9.18 9.45 14.20
N SER A 32 9.40 9.75 15.49
CA SER A 32 10.74 9.94 16.05
C SER A 32 11.72 8.80 15.75
N PRO A 33 11.34 7.51 15.86
CA PRO A 33 12.23 6.40 15.51
C PRO A 33 12.61 6.36 14.02
N LEU A 34 11.69 6.72 13.12
CA LEU A 34 11.96 6.78 11.67
C LEU A 34 12.96 7.90 11.34
N ILE A 35 12.83 9.06 12.00
CA ILE A 35 13.77 10.17 11.85
C ILE A 35 15.14 9.81 12.41
N ALA A 36 15.19 9.23 13.62
CA ALA A 36 16.44 8.79 14.24
C ALA A 36 17.18 7.78 13.35
N TRP A 37 16.44 6.82 12.80
CA TRP A 37 16.98 5.86 11.86
C TRP A 37 17.54 6.54 10.60
N CYS A 38 16.82 7.52 10.01
CA CYS A 38 17.34 8.26 8.85
C CYS A 38 18.63 9.02 9.17
N ARG A 39 18.73 9.66 10.35
CA ARG A 39 19.95 10.38 10.77
C ARG A 39 21.14 9.45 10.96
N ALA A 40 20.91 8.25 11.50
CA ALA A 40 21.96 7.26 11.74
C ALA A 40 22.49 6.67 10.42
N HIS A 41 21.61 6.38 9.46
CA HIS A 41 21.99 5.69 8.23
C HIS A 41 22.26 6.62 7.03
N PHE A 42 21.78 7.87 7.09
CA PHE A 42 22.00 8.88 6.06
C PHE A 42 22.45 10.21 6.71
N PRO A 43 23.66 10.27 7.28
CA PRO A 43 24.11 11.42 8.07
C PRO A 43 24.19 12.74 7.28
N GLY A 44 24.36 12.68 5.96
CA GLY A 44 24.35 13.86 5.08
C GLY A 44 22.96 14.36 4.68
N MET A 45 21.88 13.67 5.06
CA MET A 45 20.51 14.05 4.71
C MET A 45 19.94 15.04 5.73
N SER A 46 19.35 16.13 5.23
CA SER A 46 18.58 17.03 6.09
C SER A 46 17.26 16.38 6.51
N THR A 47 17.05 16.25 7.82
CA THR A 47 15.75 15.86 8.40
C THR A 47 14.93 17.03 8.90
N ARG A 48 15.29 18.29 8.55
CA ARG A 48 14.59 19.49 9.05
C ARG A 48 13.14 19.55 8.58
N GLN A 49 12.87 19.08 7.36
CA GLN A 49 11.54 19.03 6.78
C GLN A 49 11.09 17.57 6.71
N CYS A 50 10.23 17.17 7.64
CA CYS A 50 9.59 15.86 7.65
C CYS A 50 8.08 16.05 7.50
N VAL A 51 7.48 15.41 6.49
CA VAL A 51 6.04 15.43 6.25
C VAL A 51 5.48 14.04 6.55
N PRO A 52 5.01 13.78 7.78
CA PRO A 52 4.45 12.48 8.12
C PRO A 52 3.07 12.31 7.46
N TRP A 53 2.74 11.07 7.11
CA TRP A 53 1.39 10.70 6.70
C TRP A 53 1.06 9.30 7.20
N ALA A 54 -0.24 9.01 7.35
CA ALA A 54 -0.76 7.69 7.62
C ALA A 54 -1.74 7.28 6.51
N GLY A 55 -1.84 5.98 6.25
CA GLY A 55 -2.76 5.43 5.25
C GLY A 55 -3.25 4.06 5.69
N LEU A 56 -4.49 3.74 5.29
CA LEU A 56 -5.10 2.44 5.55
C LEU A 56 -4.73 1.47 4.42
N ARG A 57 -4.39 0.24 4.78
CA ARG A 57 -4.09 -0.81 3.79
C ARG A 57 -5.34 -1.68 3.63
N PRO A 58 -5.94 -1.78 2.44
CA PRO A 58 -7.01 -2.74 2.20
C PRO A 58 -6.39 -4.14 2.21
N MET A 59 -6.65 -4.91 3.27
CA MET A 59 -6.01 -6.21 3.52
C MET A 59 -7.06 -7.30 3.68
N MET A 60 -6.77 -8.47 3.13
CA MET A 60 -7.51 -9.70 3.39
C MET A 60 -6.87 -10.47 4.57
N PRO A 61 -7.64 -11.29 5.32
CA PRO A 61 -7.10 -12.09 6.42
C PRO A 61 -6.00 -13.07 6.00
N ASP A 62 -6.04 -13.56 4.76
CA ASP A 62 -5.07 -14.48 4.16
C ASP A 62 -3.88 -13.77 3.48
N MET A 63 -3.85 -12.43 3.54
CA MET A 63 -2.81 -11.58 2.92
C MET A 63 -2.75 -11.63 1.39
N LEU A 64 -3.72 -12.23 0.71
CA LEU A 64 -3.78 -12.29 -0.75
C LEU A 64 -4.79 -11.29 -1.32
N PRO A 65 -4.52 -10.68 -2.50
CA PRO A 65 -5.50 -9.82 -3.15
C PRO A 65 -6.73 -10.63 -3.58
N ARG A 66 -7.91 -10.04 -3.42
CA ARG A 66 -9.15 -10.57 -3.95
C ARG A 66 -9.38 -10.06 -5.37
N VAL A 67 -9.14 -10.93 -6.35
CA VAL A 67 -9.46 -10.72 -7.77
C VAL A 67 -10.48 -11.77 -8.20
N ALA A 68 -11.77 -11.42 -8.22
CA ALA A 68 -12.83 -12.39 -8.43
C ALA A 68 -14.16 -11.76 -8.89
N ARG A 69 -15.05 -12.57 -9.46
CA ARG A 69 -16.46 -12.20 -9.65
C ARG A 69 -17.18 -12.14 -8.31
N GLY A 70 -18.13 -11.22 -8.19
CA GLY A 70 -19.04 -11.14 -7.05
C GLY A 70 -20.26 -12.05 -7.19
N LYS A 71 -21.13 -12.03 -6.18
CA LYS A 71 -22.42 -12.75 -6.24
C LYS A 71 -23.31 -12.23 -7.38
N ASN A 72 -23.26 -10.92 -7.63
CA ASN A 72 -23.91 -10.32 -8.79
C ASN A 72 -22.97 -10.46 -10.00
N PRO A 73 -23.43 -11.04 -11.14
CA PRO A 73 -22.60 -11.22 -12.34
C PRO A 73 -21.98 -9.92 -12.89
N ARG A 74 -22.58 -8.77 -12.59
CA ARG A 74 -22.11 -7.43 -13.01
C ARG A 74 -21.10 -6.80 -12.04
N VAL A 75 -20.69 -7.50 -10.98
CA VAL A 75 -19.76 -6.98 -9.98
C VAL A 75 -18.46 -7.79 -10.00
N LEU A 76 -17.34 -7.08 -10.08
CA LEU A 76 -15.99 -7.64 -10.00
C LEU A 76 -15.26 -7.02 -8.81
N TYR A 77 -14.46 -7.83 -8.12
CA TYR A 77 -13.57 -7.38 -7.04
C TYR A 77 -12.13 -7.35 -7.56
N ASN A 78 -11.43 -6.25 -7.28
CA ASN A 78 -9.99 -6.13 -7.40
C ASN A 78 -9.49 -5.29 -6.21
N THR A 79 -9.27 -5.93 -5.07
CA THR A 79 -8.94 -5.26 -3.80
C THR A 79 -8.11 -6.17 -2.89
N GLY A 80 -7.77 -5.72 -1.68
CA GLY A 80 -7.16 -6.57 -0.66
C GLY A 80 -5.63 -6.73 -0.77
N HIS A 81 -4.97 -5.98 -1.65
CA HIS A 81 -3.53 -6.10 -1.92
C HIS A 81 -2.59 -5.72 -0.78
N GLY A 82 -3.11 -5.14 0.30
CA GLY A 82 -2.35 -4.78 1.48
C GLY A 82 -1.15 -3.88 1.16
N HIS A 83 0.04 -4.32 1.58
CA HIS A 83 1.29 -3.59 1.33
C HIS A 83 1.91 -3.88 -0.05
N LEU A 84 1.34 -4.81 -0.82
CA LEU A 84 1.83 -5.23 -2.14
C LEU A 84 1.02 -4.63 -3.29
N GLY A 85 0.14 -3.65 -3.02
CA GLY A 85 -0.71 -3.02 -4.04
C GLY A 85 0.03 -2.50 -5.26
N TRP A 86 1.17 -1.82 -5.08
CA TRP A 86 1.99 -1.36 -6.20
C TRP A 86 2.61 -2.54 -6.97
N THR A 87 3.18 -3.50 -6.26
CA THR A 87 3.82 -4.69 -6.85
C THR A 87 2.85 -5.53 -7.68
N LEU A 88 1.63 -5.73 -7.19
CA LEU A 88 0.64 -6.61 -7.80
C LEU A 88 -0.36 -5.88 -8.70
N SER A 89 -0.25 -4.55 -8.84
CA SER A 89 -1.20 -3.73 -9.59
C SER A 89 -1.41 -4.21 -11.02
N ALA A 90 -0.33 -4.38 -11.79
CA ALA A 90 -0.40 -4.79 -13.19
C ALA A 90 -1.01 -6.18 -13.38
N VAL A 91 -0.53 -7.19 -12.65
CA VAL A 91 -1.03 -8.57 -12.79
C VAL A 91 -2.49 -8.70 -12.36
N THR A 92 -2.90 -8.00 -11.31
CA THR A 92 -4.31 -8.02 -10.87
C THR A 92 -5.23 -7.22 -11.78
N ALA A 93 -4.72 -6.20 -12.47
CA ALA A 93 -5.46 -5.49 -13.52
C ALA A 93 -5.72 -6.38 -14.74
N ASP A 94 -4.72 -7.15 -15.18
CA ASP A 94 -4.88 -8.10 -16.29
C ASP A 94 -5.87 -9.22 -15.92
N ALA A 95 -5.73 -9.80 -14.74
CA ALA A 95 -6.63 -10.83 -14.24
C ALA A 95 -8.10 -10.36 -14.13
N VAL A 96 -8.35 -9.15 -13.63
CA VAL A 96 -9.73 -8.63 -13.57
C VAL A 96 -10.28 -8.27 -14.96
N ALA A 97 -9.44 -7.81 -15.89
CA ALA A 97 -9.85 -7.56 -17.27
C ALA A 97 -10.27 -8.87 -17.95
N ALA A 98 -9.51 -9.95 -17.78
CA ALA A 98 -9.87 -11.28 -18.27
C ALA A 98 -11.23 -11.77 -17.72
N LEU A 99 -11.52 -11.50 -16.43
CA LEU A 99 -12.84 -11.79 -15.85
C LEU A 99 -13.95 -10.92 -16.45
N ALA A 100 -13.65 -9.66 -16.81
CA ALA A 100 -14.64 -8.75 -17.38
C ALA A 100 -15.00 -9.12 -18.83
N THR A 101 -14.02 -9.55 -19.62
CA THR A 101 -14.19 -9.86 -21.04
C THR A 101 -14.49 -11.32 -21.33
N ALA A 102 -14.34 -12.21 -20.35
CA ALA A 102 -14.84 -13.57 -20.45
C ALA A 102 -16.37 -13.53 -20.62
N CYS A 103 -16.81 -13.55 -21.88
CA CYS A 103 -18.20 -13.78 -22.26
C CYS A 103 -18.69 -15.03 -21.53
N SER A 104 -19.87 -14.93 -20.93
CA SER A 104 -20.67 -16.12 -20.64
C SER A 104 -20.99 -16.77 -21.98
N ASN A 105 -20.13 -17.68 -22.44
CA ASN A 105 -20.53 -18.71 -23.39
C ASN A 105 -21.46 -19.67 -22.64
N ALA A 106 -22.67 -19.20 -22.36
CA ALA A 106 -23.80 -19.99 -21.96
C ALA A 106 -24.86 -19.76 -23.04
N ALA A 107 -24.68 -20.50 -24.14
CA ALA A 107 -25.81 -21.02 -24.90
C ALA A 107 -26.42 -22.18 -24.11
#